data_AF-A0A3P7IFN3-F1
#
_entry.id   AF-A0A3P7IFN3-F1
#
_cell.length_a   1.000
_cell.length_b   1.000
_cell.length_c   1.000
_cell.angle_alpha   90.00
_cell.angle_beta   90.00
_cell.angle_gamma   90.00
#
_symmetry.space_group_name_H-M   'P 1'
#
loop_
_entity.id
_entity.type
_entity.pdbx_description
1 polymer ?
#
loop_
_entity_poly.entity_id
_entity_poly.type
_entity_poly.pdbx_seq_one_letter_code
_entity_poly.pdbx_strand_id
1 'polypeptide(L)'
;MNDIFGELLDESKERFWKVVDPSIHKVLRREITYVIPKHQRKGIANYLLHLGLDFEELKKQGVQGIASEASSLANQRLLAKHGYKCIYKPEYKLDMHDGTEGIMVFFKDLRN
;
A
#
# COMPACT_ATOMS: atom_id res chain seq x y z
N MET A 1 20.51 8.45 16.43
CA MET A 1 19.07 8.21 16.67
C MET A 1 18.68 7.18 15.63
N ASN A 2 18.35 5.95 16.03
CA ASN A 2 17.89 4.93 15.07
C ASN A 2 16.49 5.33 14.60
N ASP A 3 16.30 5.41 13.29
CA ASP A 3 15.00 5.66 12.69
C ASP A 3 14.25 4.33 12.55
N ILE A 4 13.67 3.90 13.67
CA ILE A 4 12.91 2.64 13.77
C ILE A 4 11.78 2.62 12.74
N PHE A 5 11.14 3.76 12.45
CA PHE A 5 10.06 3.80 11.45
C PHE A 5 10.58 3.57 10.03
N GLY A 6 11.73 4.15 9.70
CA GLY A 6 12.43 3.87 8.44
C GLY A 6 12.77 2.39 8.30
N GLU A 7 13.36 1.79 9.33
CA GLU A 7 13.72 0.35 9.35
C GLU A 7 12.50 -0.56 9.15
N LEU A 8 11.38 -0.28 9.83
CA LEU A 8 10.14 -1.06 9.69
C LEU A 8 9.51 -0.90 8.30
N LEU A 9 9.61 0.28 7.70
CA LEU A 9 9.12 0.52 6.35
C LEU A 9 9.98 -0.25 5.33
N ASP A 10 11.30 -0.21 5.46
CA ASP A 10 12.21 -0.95 4.59
C ASP A 10 12.00 -2.46 4.70
N GLU A 11 11.82 -2.99 5.92
CA GLU A 11 11.45 -4.40 6.11
C GLU A 11 10.15 -4.72 5.35
N SER A 12 9.11 -3.90 5.49
CA SER A 12 7.84 -4.14 4.80
C SER A 12 8.00 -4.15 3.27
N LYS A 13 8.91 -3.32 2.74
CA LYS A 13 9.22 -3.26 1.32
C LYS A 13 9.93 -4.52 0.82
N GLU A 14 10.85 -5.06 1.60
CA GLU A 14 11.49 -6.35 1.31
C GLU A 14 10.51 -7.51 1.41
N ARG A 15 9.66 -7.51 2.45
CA ARG A 15 8.68 -8.58 2.69
C ARG A 15 7.74 -8.75 1.53
N PHE A 16 7.34 -7.66 0.85
CA PHE A 16 6.60 -7.72 -0.40
C PHE A 16 7.19 -8.74 -1.39
N TRP A 17 8.49 -8.63 -1.68
CA TRP A 17 9.15 -9.48 -2.67
C TRP A 17 9.33 -10.93 -2.18
N LYS A 18 9.34 -11.14 -0.86
CA LYS A 18 9.44 -12.49 -0.26
C LYS A 18 8.11 -13.25 -0.31
N VAL A 19 6.96 -12.55 -0.39
CA VAL A 19 5.62 -13.17 -0.28
C VAL A 19 4.77 -13.07 -1.54
N VAL A 20 5.10 -12.15 -2.45
CA VAL A 20 4.37 -12.01 -3.72
C VAL A 20 4.62 -13.23 -4.63
N ASP A 21 3.70 -13.49 -5.55
CA ASP A 21 3.87 -14.47 -6.62
C ASP A 21 5.22 -14.25 -7.35
N PRO A 22 6.11 -15.26 -7.42
CA PRO A 22 7.44 -15.12 -8.03
C PRO A 22 7.46 -14.70 -9.50
N SER A 23 6.33 -14.83 -10.22
CA SER A 23 6.22 -14.33 -11.59
C SER A 23 6.02 -12.81 -11.66
N ILE A 24 5.79 -12.13 -10.53
CA ILE A 24 5.78 -10.67 -10.42
C ILE A 24 7.23 -10.16 -10.33
N HIS A 25 7.65 -9.38 -11.32
CA HIS A 25 8.99 -8.79 -11.41
C HIS A 25 8.94 -7.26 -11.58
N LYS A 26 7.78 -6.66 -11.88
CA LYS A 26 7.63 -5.20 -12.00
C LYS A 26 6.30 -4.72 -11.42
N VAL A 27 6.38 -3.79 -10.46
CA VAL A 27 5.21 -3.17 -9.81
C VAL A 27 5.36 -1.66 -9.74
N LEU A 28 4.23 -0.96 -9.73
CA LEU A 28 4.17 0.43 -9.30
C LEU A 28 4.06 0.43 -7.77
N ARG A 29 4.99 1.09 -7.07
CA ARG A 29 4.92 1.22 -5.61
C ARG A 29 4.36 2.57 -5.23
N ARG A 30 3.31 2.57 -4.41
CA ARG A 30 2.66 3.76 -3.86
C ARG A 30 3.20 4.03 -2.47
N GLU A 31 4.10 5.01 -2.37
CA GLU A 31 4.79 5.33 -1.11
C GLU A 31 3.92 6.13 -0.13
N ILE A 32 3.18 7.13 -0.63
CA ILE A 32 2.44 8.07 0.23
C ILE A 32 1.02 8.27 -0.28
N THR A 33 0.06 8.21 0.64
CA THR A 33 -1.33 8.66 0.42
C THR A 33 -1.80 9.42 1.65
N TYR A 34 -2.06 10.71 1.47
CA TYR A 34 -2.35 11.62 2.58
C TYR A 34 -3.46 12.60 2.20
N VAL A 35 -4.38 12.81 3.13
CA VAL A 35 -5.40 13.88 3.07
C VAL A 35 -5.36 14.62 4.39
N ILE A 36 -5.12 15.94 4.32
CA ILE A 36 -5.06 16.80 5.51
C ILE A 36 -6.37 16.70 6.31
N PRO A 37 -6.33 16.64 7.66
CA PRO A 37 -7.52 16.37 8.50
C PRO A 37 -8.75 17.22 8.18
N LYS A 38 -8.57 18.53 7.95
CA LYS A 38 -9.66 19.47 7.59
C LYS A 38 -10.38 19.16 6.26
N HIS A 39 -9.85 18.25 5.46
CA HIS A 39 -10.42 17.83 4.18
C HIS A 39 -10.74 16.33 4.11
N GLN A 40 -10.55 15.59 5.20
CA GLN A 40 -10.94 14.18 5.28
C GLN A 40 -12.46 14.00 5.22
N ARG A 41 -12.91 12.76 5.05
CA ARG A 41 -14.33 12.36 4.97
C ARG A 41 -15.12 12.96 3.79
N LYS A 42 -14.44 13.59 2.83
CA LYS A 42 -15.02 14.13 1.58
C LYS A 42 -14.80 13.24 0.36
N GLY A 43 -14.41 11.97 0.55
CA GLY A 43 -14.13 11.04 -0.54
C GLY A 43 -12.80 11.25 -1.28
N ILE A 44 -12.02 12.29 -0.95
CA ILE A 44 -10.77 12.68 -1.63
C ILE A 44 -9.78 11.51 -1.78
N ALA A 45 -9.59 10.69 -0.73
CA ALA A 45 -8.65 9.57 -0.81
C ALA A 45 -9.07 8.51 -1.86
N ASN A 46 -10.37 8.33 -2.13
CA ASN A 46 -10.83 7.44 -3.20
C ASN A 46 -10.44 7.97 -4.58
N TYR A 47 -10.51 9.30 -4.75
CA TYR A 47 -10.09 9.96 -5.98
C TYR A 47 -8.56 9.88 -6.15
N LEU A 48 -7.80 10.26 -5.12
CA LEU A 48 -6.34 10.21 -5.14
C LEU A 48 -5.80 8.79 -5.37
N LEU A 49 -6.52 7.76 -4.95
CA LEU A 49 -6.09 6.38 -5.15
C LEU A 49 -5.89 6.04 -6.65
N HIS A 50 -6.68 6.65 -7.54
CA HIS A 50 -6.67 6.39 -8.98
C HIS A 50 -6.16 7.57 -9.81
N LEU A 51 -5.89 8.71 -9.18
CA LEU A 51 -5.46 9.92 -9.87
C LEU A 51 -4.16 9.64 -10.63
N GLY A 52 -4.20 9.84 -11.95
CA GLY A 52 -3.04 9.64 -12.83
C GLY A 52 -2.70 8.18 -13.14
N LEU A 53 -3.55 7.22 -12.74
CA LEU A 53 -3.34 5.81 -13.08
C LEU A 53 -4.13 5.45 -14.35
N ASP A 54 -3.41 5.11 -15.41
CA ASP A 54 -3.96 4.41 -16.57
C ASP A 54 -3.52 2.94 -16.50
N PHE A 55 -4.46 2.05 -16.14
CA PHE A 55 -4.14 0.64 -15.95
C PHE A 55 -3.75 -0.07 -17.24
N GLU A 56 -4.31 0.32 -18.38
CA GLU A 56 -3.97 -0.31 -19.66
C GLU A 56 -2.57 0.10 -20.11
N GLU A 57 -2.21 1.37 -19.92
CA GLU A 57 -0.85 1.84 -20.20
C GLU A 57 0.18 1.22 -19.24
N LEU A 58 -0.15 1.11 -17.94
CA LEU A 58 0.71 0.41 -16.98
C LEU A 58 0.95 -1.05 -17.39
N LYS A 59 -0.10 -1.77 -17.81
CA LYS A 59 0.02 -3.15 -18.31
C LYS A 59 0.93 -3.21 -19.56
N LYS A 60 0.77 -2.30 -20.52
CA LYS A 60 1.64 -2.21 -21.72
C LYS A 60 3.10 -1.96 -21.38
N GLN A 61 3.37 -1.17 -20.33
CA GLN A 61 4.72 -0.95 -19.80
C GLN A 61 5.25 -2.14 -18.99
N GLY A 62 4.51 -3.24 -18.90
CA GLY A 62 4.88 -4.44 -18.16
C GLY A 62 4.73 -4.32 -16.65
N VAL A 63 4.00 -3.33 -16.13
CA VAL A 63 3.65 -3.26 -14.71
C VAL A 63 2.58 -4.30 -14.41
N GLN A 64 2.91 -5.24 -13.52
CA GLN A 64 2.05 -6.40 -13.22
C GLN A 64 1.15 -6.16 -12.01
N GLY A 65 1.36 -5.08 -11.27
CA GLY A 65 0.52 -4.73 -10.15
C GLY A 65 0.94 -3.46 -9.43
N ILE A 66 0.19 -3.12 -8.39
CA ILE A 66 0.44 -1.96 -7.53
C ILE A 66 0.67 -2.45 -6.10
N ALA A 67 1.83 -2.11 -5.53
CA ALA A 67 2.17 -2.38 -4.14
C ALA A 67 1.94 -1.12 -3.29
N SER A 68 1.47 -1.28 -2.06
CA SER A 68 1.28 -0.18 -1.11
C SER A 68 1.44 -0.65 0.32
N GLU A 69 2.29 0.05 1.07
CA GLU A 69 2.39 -0.04 2.51
C GLU A 69 1.31 0.84 3.15
N ALA A 70 0.68 0.36 4.22
CA ALA A 70 -0.37 1.10 4.92
C ALA A 70 -0.18 1.03 6.44
N SER A 71 0.31 2.14 6.98
CA SER A 71 0.52 2.40 8.42
C SER A 71 -0.67 3.11 9.10
N SER A 72 -1.79 3.30 8.39
CA SER A 72 -3.03 3.81 8.98
C SER A 72 -4.20 2.89 8.66
N LEU A 73 -5.09 2.72 9.64
CA LEU A 73 -6.29 1.89 9.50
C LEU A 73 -7.21 2.43 8.39
N ALA A 74 -7.23 3.75 8.19
CA ALA A 74 -7.99 4.38 7.11
C ALA A 74 -7.48 3.97 5.72
N ASN A 75 -6.16 3.96 5.50
CA ASN A 75 -5.58 3.54 4.21
C ASN A 75 -5.72 2.03 4.00
N GLN A 76 -5.58 1.21 5.05
CA GLN A 76 -5.83 -0.23 4.96
C GLN A 76 -7.26 -0.54 4.48
N ARG A 77 -8.26 0.14 5.06
CA ARG A 77 -9.67 0.02 4.64
C ARG A 77 -9.90 0.54 3.22
N LEU A 78 -9.28 1.66 2.86
CA LEU A 78 -9.35 2.21 1.50
C LEU A 78 -8.82 1.21 0.47
N LEU A 79 -7.63 0.66 0.69
CA LEU A 79 -6.99 -0.29 -0.22
C LEU A 79 -7.83 -1.56 -0.38
N ALA A 80 -8.28 -2.15 0.73
CA ALA A 80 -9.14 -3.33 0.72
C ALA A 80 -10.43 -3.08 -0.08
N LYS A 81 -11.06 -1.92 0.11
CA LYS A 81 -12.28 -1.51 -0.63
C LYS A 81 -12.05 -1.43 -2.14
N HIS A 82 -10.85 -1.09 -2.60
CA HIS A 82 -10.51 -0.91 -4.02
C HIS A 82 -9.81 -2.13 -4.64
N GLY A 83 -9.98 -3.30 -4.01
CA GLY A 83 -9.56 -4.59 -4.55
C GLY A 83 -8.06 -4.87 -4.38
N TYR A 84 -7.38 -4.17 -3.48
CA TYR A 84 -6.06 -4.59 -3.02
C TYR A 84 -6.21 -5.71 -2.00
N LYS A 85 -5.36 -6.73 -2.09
CA LYS A 85 -5.27 -7.81 -1.11
C LYS A 85 -4.14 -7.49 -0.12
N CYS A 86 -4.39 -7.67 1.17
CA CYS A 86 -3.33 -7.67 2.17
C CYS A 86 -2.51 -8.96 2.00
N ILE A 87 -1.24 -8.85 1.61
CA ILE A 87 -0.37 -10.00 1.35
C ILE A 87 0.66 -10.23 2.47
N TYR A 88 0.85 -9.24 3.34
CA TYR A 88 1.69 -9.37 4.53
C TYR A 88 1.15 -8.52 5.68
N LYS A 89 1.19 -9.10 6.88
CA LYS A 89 0.97 -8.45 8.16
C LYS A 89 2.25 -8.57 8.98
N PRO A 90 2.66 -7.52 9.71
CA PRO A 90 3.87 -7.57 10.51
C PRO A 90 3.75 -8.52 11.70
N GLU A 91 4.88 -9.06 12.13
CA GLU A 91 5.00 -9.91 13.35
C GLU A 91 5.19 -9.08 14.62
N TYR A 92 5.35 -7.76 14.48
CA TYR A 92 5.40 -6.79 15.56
C TYR A 92 4.04 -6.10 15.74
N LYS A 93 3.87 -5.41 16.87
CA LYS A 93 2.72 -4.55 17.14
C LYS A 93 3.16 -3.09 17.28
N LEU A 94 2.58 -2.22 16.46
CA LEU A 94 2.65 -0.76 16.64
C LEU A 94 1.31 -0.30 17.19
N ASP A 95 1.28 0.18 18.44
CA ASP A 95 0.06 0.74 19.03
C ASP A 95 -0.14 2.18 18.54
N MET A 96 -0.85 2.33 17.42
CA MET A 96 -1.13 3.63 16.80
C MET A 96 -2.48 4.19 17.27
N HIS A 97 -2.58 5.52 17.33
CA HIS A 97 -3.79 6.24 17.78
C HIS A 97 -5.06 5.94 16.98
N ASP A 98 -4.94 5.44 15.75
CA ASP A 98 -6.07 5.10 14.88
C ASP A 98 -6.46 3.61 14.94
N GLY A 99 -5.79 2.84 15.79
CA GLY A 99 -6.03 1.41 15.99
C GLY A 99 -5.38 0.50 14.95
N THR A 100 -4.49 1.00 14.08
CA THR A 100 -3.63 0.08 13.33
C THR A 100 -2.67 -0.65 14.28
N GLU A 101 -2.33 -1.90 13.96
CA GLU A 101 -1.39 -2.72 14.73
C GLU A 101 -0.02 -2.82 14.04
N GLY A 102 0.17 -2.18 12.87
CA GLY A 102 1.45 -2.19 12.16
C GLY A 102 1.38 -1.68 10.73
N ILE A 103 2.51 -1.77 10.03
CA ILE A 103 2.61 -1.47 8.59
C ILE A 103 2.23 -2.73 7.82
N MET A 104 1.04 -2.72 7.22
CA MET A 104 0.57 -3.82 6.38
C MET A 104 0.96 -3.60 4.93
N VAL A 105 1.21 -4.66 4.18
CA VAL A 105 1.54 -4.60 2.74
C VAL A 105 0.35 -5.08 1.92
N PHE A 106 -0.06 -4.25 0.96
CA PHE A 106 -1.18 -4.49 0.07
C PHE A 106 -0.70 -4.59 -1.37
N PHE A 107 -1.34 -5.48 -2.13
CA PHE A 107 -1.07 -5.68 -3.54
C PHE A 107 -2.36 -5.73 -4.36
N LYS A 108 -2.41 -4.96 -5.45
CA LYS A 108 -3.43 -5.07 -6.49
C LYS A 108 -2.77 -5.70 -7.72
N ASP A 109 -3.16 -6.92 -8.01
CA ASP A 109 -2.74 -7.62 -9.22
C ASP A 109 -3.44 -7.00 -10.44
N LEU A 110 -2.66 -6.68 -11.47
CA LEU A 110 -3.14 -6.12 -12.74
C LEU A 110 -3.00 -7.11 -13.90
N ARG A 111 -2.52 -8.34 -13.68
CA ARG A 111 -2.38 -9.34 -14.74
C ARG A 111 -3.72 -9.88 -15.24
N ASN A 112 -4.78 -9.73 -14.43
CA ASN A 112 -6.15 -10.15 -14.75
C ASN A 112 -7.00 -8.97 -15.27
#